data_AF-A0A8H6YI44-F1
#
_entry.id   AF-A0A8H6YI44-F1
#
_cell.length_a   1.000
_cell.length_b   1.000
_cell.length_c   1.000
_cell.angle_alpha   90.00
_cell.angle_beta   90.00
_cell.angle_gamma   90.00
#
_symmetry.space_group_name_H-M   'P 1'
#
loop_
_entity.id
_entity.type
_entity.pdbx_description
1 polymer ?
#
loop_
_entity_poly.entity_id
_entity_poly.type
_entity_poly.pdbx_seq_one_letter_code
_entity_poly.pdbx_strand_id
1 'polypeptide(L)'
;MSVNYYLLAFLTAWLTSGGVVKYLSLRSASKTFGSACPHAGVIWLHPFRVLTIVVAQWFPFKHQLGHYYAGFSFYLRHGSTCIGSVLLSGSHPTLWLADAHAMKTVTSEPGLFQKDMEAYKALDIYGKSGVYTRNENET
;
A
#
# COMPACT_ATOMS: atom_id res chain seq x y z
N MET A 1 -45.48 13.25 -3.90
CA MET A 1 -44.17 12.66 -3.59
C MET A 1 -43.08 13.51 -4.24
N SER A 2 -42.64 14.57 -3.55
CA SER A 2 -41.63 15.54 -4.04
C SER A 2 -40.34 15.42 -3.21
N VAL A 3 -39.91 14.18 -3.02
CA VAL A 3 -38.67 13.86 -2.33
C VAL A 3 -37.56 13.71 -3.39
N ASN A 4 -36.41 14.33 -3.13
CA ASN A 4 -35.07 13.90 -3.58
C ASN A 4 -34.37 14.50 -4.80
N TYR A 5 -34.78 15.59 -5.46
CA TYR A 5 -33.87 16.19 -6.45
C TYR A 5 -32.65 16.87 -5.80
N TYR A 6 -32.87 17.64 -4.74
CA TYR A 6 -31.79 18.29 -3.98
C TYR A 6 -30.93 17.30 -3.21
N LEU A 7 -31.54 16.25 -2.65
CA LEU A 7 -30.83 15.22 -1.90
C LEU A 7 -29.96 14.36 -2.83
N LEU A 8 -30.48 14.02 -4.02
CA LEU A 8 -29.72 13.32 -5.05
C LEU A 8 -28.58 14.20 -5.59
N ALA A 9 -28.82 15.48 -5.86
CA ALA A 9 -27.79 16.42 -6.30
C ALA A 9 -26.69 16.62 -5.25
N PHE A 10 -27.06 16.68 -3.97
CA PHE A 10 -26.09 16.77 -2.88
C PHE A 10 -25.27 15.47 -2.76
N LEU A 11 -25.91 14.30 -2.83
CA LEU A 11 -25.23 13.00 -2.80
C LEU A 11 -24.26 12.83 -3.99
N THR A 12 -24.66 13.20 -5.20
CA THR A 12 -23.79 13.11 -6.37
C THR A 12 -22.63 14.11 -6.29
N ALA A 13 -22.86 15.33 -5.82
CA ALA A 13 -21.79 16.29 -5.57
C ALA A 13 -20.81 15.80 -4.47
N TRP A 14 -21.33 15.21 -3.40
CA TRP A 14 -20.52 14.65 -2.33
C TRP A 14 -19.67 13.47 -2.80
N LEU A 15 -20.27 12.53 -3.56
CA LEU A 15 -19.55 11.39 -4.13
C LEU A 15 -18.49 11.81 -5.15
N THR A 16 -18.80 12.77 -6.01
CA THR A 16 -17.83 13.26 -7.01
C THR A 16 -16.69 14.02 -6.34
N SER A 17 -16.97 14.88 -5.36
CA SER A 17 -15.93 15.59 -4.62
C SER A 17 -15.01 14.65 -3.84
N GLY A 18 -15.57 13.65 -3.15
CA GLY A 18 -14.80 12.60 -2.48
C GLY A 18 -13.95 11.78 -3.46
N GLY A 19 -14.51 11.42 -4.61
CA GLY A 19 -13.80 10.71 -5.67
C GLY A 19 -12.62 11.51 -6.25
N VAL A 20 -12.80 12.80 -6.49
CA VAL A 20 -11.75 13.70 -7.01
C VAL A 20 -10.62 13.86 -6.00
N VAL A 21 -10.94 14.14 -4.73
CA VAL A 21 -9.93 14.26 -3.66
C VAL A 21 -9.14 12.97 -3.54
N LYS A 22 -9.82 11.82 -3.59
CA LYS A 22 -9.16 10.53 -3.49
C LYS A 22 -8.27 10.25 -4.69
N TYR A 23 -8.74 10.53 -5.90
CA TYR A 23 -7.97 10.41 -7.13
C TYR A 23 -6.72 11.29 -7.11
N LEU A 24 -6.84 12.55 -6.67
CA LEU A 24 -5.70 13.46 -6.55
C LEU A 24 -4.68 12.97 -5.52
N SER A 25 -5.17 12.45 -4.39
CA SER A 25 -4.33 11.85 -3.34
C SER A 25 -3.57 10.63 -3.86
N LEU A 26 -4.23 9.71 -4.57
CA LEU A 26 -3.59 8.55 -5.19
C LEU A 26 -2.56 8.98 -6.24
N ARG A 27 -2.92 9.94 -7.10
CA ARG A 27 -2.03 10.44 -8.15
C ARG A 27 -0.80 11.13 -7.56
N SER A 28 -0.97 11.88 -6.48
CA SER A 28 0.12 12.51 -5.75
C SER A 28 1.06 11.45 -5.16
N ALA A 29 0.52 10.45 -4.47
CA ALA A 29 1.30 9.35 -3.91
C ALA A 29 2.02 8.51 -4.97
N SER A 30 1.40 8.26 -6.13
CA SER A 30 2.05 7.55 -7.24
C SER A 30 3.23 8.33 -7.83
N LYS A 31 3.18 9.67 -7.82
CA LYS A 31 4.29 10.51 -8.29
C LYS A 31 5.53 10.40 -7.39
N THR A 32 5.37 10.03 -6.12
CA THR A 32 6.49 9.87 -5.17
C THR A 32 7.51 8.81 -5.62
N PHE A 33 7.09 7.81 -6.40
CA PHE A 33 8.00 6.77 -6.90
C PHE A 33 8.96 7.25 -8.01
N GLY A 34 8.64 8.37 -8.67
CA GLY A 34 9.44 8.92 -9.76
C GLY A 34 9.68 7.92 -10.90
N SER A 35 10.77 8.12 -11.66
CA SER A 35 11.22 7.20 -12.71
C SER A 35 12.09 6.05 -12.19
N ALA A 36 12.52 6.10 -10.93
CA ALA A 36 13.49 5.17 -10.36
C ALA A 36 12.87 3.83 -9.91
N CYS A 37 11.58 3.82 -9.56
CA CYS A 37 10.89 2.63 -9.08
C CYS A 37 9.66 2.32 -9.93
N PRO A 38 9.57 1.13 -10.56
CA PRO A 38 8.39 0.71 -11.31
C PRO A 38 7.14 0.69 -10.42
N HIS A 39 6.05 1.25 -10.92
CA HIS A 39 4.78 1.33 -10.20
C HIS A 39 3.84 0.19 -10.59
N ALA A 40 3.49 -0.67 -9.63
CA ALA A 40 2.54 -1.77 -9.81
C ALA A 40 1.07 -1.34 -9.72
N GLY A 41 0.79 -0.05 -9.50
CA GLY A 41 -0.56 0.50 -9.45
C GLY A 41 -1.13 0.63 -8.04
N VAL A 42 -2.46 0.67 -7.98
CA VAL A 42 -3.23 0.85 -6.74
C VAL A 42 -3.64 -0.50 -6.19
N ILE A 43 -3.26 -0.78 -4.95
CA ILE A 43 -3.66 -1.99 -4.22
C ILE A 43 -4.89 -1.68 -3.39
N TRP A 44 -5.90 -2.54 -3.47
CA TRP A 44 -7.15 -2.32 -2.76
C TRP A 44 -7.05 -2.68 -1.27
N LEU A 45 -6.45 -3.84 -0.99
CA LEU A 45 -6.36 -4.39 0.35
C LEU A 45 -4.91 -4.57 0.77
N HIS A 46 -4.61 -4.17 2.00
CA HIS A 46 -3.28 -4.34 2.57
C HIS A 46 -3.02 -5.82 2.86
N PRO A 47 -1.99 -6.47 2.28
CA PRO A 47 -1.84 -7.94 2.33
C PRO A 47 -1.69 -8.51 3.74
N PHE A 48 -1.27 -7.70 4.71
CA PHE A 48 -1.08 -8.12 6.10
C PHE A 48 -2.26 -7.80 7.03
N ARG A 49 -3.39 -7.32 6.50
CA ARG A 49 -4.62 -7.12 7.28
C ARG A 49 -5.50 -8.37 7.30
N VAL A 50 -6.18 -8.58 8.42
CA VAL A 50 -7.09 -9.72 8.65
C VAL A 50 -8.06 -9.92 7.49
N LEU A 51 -8.64 -8.83 6.98
CA LEU A 51 -9.59 -8.90 5.88
C LEU A 51 -8.96 -9.51 4.62
N THR A 52 -7.70 -9.20 4.32
CA THR A 52 -6.98 -9.75 3.17
C THR A 52 -6.68 -11.23 3.34
N ILE A 53 -6.40 -11.69 4.56
CA ILE A 53 -6.23 -13.11 4.86
C ILE A 53 -7.53 -13.87 4.61
N VAL A 54 -8.67 -13.31 5.04
CA VAL A 54 -10.00 -13.93 4.84
C VAL A 54 -10.35 -14.03 3.36
N VAL A 55 -10.05 -12.98 2.58
CA VAL A 55 -10.32 -12.98 1.13
C VAL A 55 -9.17 -13.54 0.29
N ALA A 56 -8.07 -14.02 0.90
CA ALA A 56 -6.84 -14.45 0.23
C ALA A 56 -7.08 -15.49 -0.87
N GLN A 57 -8.08 -16.35 -0.66
CA GLN A 57 -8.50 -17.38 -1.58
C GLN A 57 -9.10 -16.85 -2.90
N TRP A 58 -9.65 -15.63 -2.91
CA TRP A 58 -10.24 -14.99 -4.09
C TRP A 58 -9.46 -13.76 -4.55
N PHE A 59 -8.72 -13.11 -3.66
CA PHE A 59 -8.02 -11.85 -3.89
C PHE A 59 -6.69 -11.83 -3.12
N PRO A 60 -5.59 -11.28 -3.67
CA PRO A 60 -5.49 -10.60 -4.96
C PRO A 60 -5.42 -11.57 -6.16
N PHE A 61 -5.95 -11.12 -7.29
CA PHE A 61 -6.06 -11.91 -8.51
C PHE A 61 -4.70 -12.26 -9.09
N LYS A 62 -4.66 -13.29 -9.95
CA LYS A 62 -3.45 -13.66 -10.69
C LYS A 62 -2.91 -12.41 -11.42
N HIS A 63 -1.60 -12.18 -11.30
CA HIS A 63 -0.89 -11.02 -11.85
C HIS A 63 -1.05 -9.68 -11.11
N GLN A 64 -1.67 -9.69 -9.93
CA GLN A 64 -1.62 -8.54 -9.02
C GLN A 64 -0.49 -8.71 -8.00
N LEU A 65 0.00 -7.57 -7.51
CA LEU A 65 0.98 -7.55 -6.44
C LEU A 65 0.37 -8.15 -5.17
N GLY A 66 1.12 -9.00 -4.48
CA GLY A 66 0.65 -9.71 -3.29
C GLY A 66 -0.13 -11.01 -3.57
N HIS A 67 -0.23 -11.45 -4.84
CA HIS A 67 -0.79 -12.78 -5.12
C HIS A 67 0.09 -13.86 -4.48
N TYR A 68 -0.49 -14.62 -3.54
CA TYR A 68 0.20 -15.48 -2.57
C TYR A 68 1.05 -16.64 -3.15
N TYR A 69 1.19 -16.73 -4.48
CA TYR A 69 2.00 -17.72 -5.18
C TYR A 69 2.78 -17.15 -6.37
N ALA A 70 2.78 -15.83 -6.57
CA ALA A 70 3.46 -15.20 -7.71
C ALA A 70 4.99 -15.32 -7.67
N GLY A 71 5.58 -15.68 -6.51
CA GLY A 71 7.02 -15.81 -6.33
C GLY A 71 7.77 -14.58 -6.86
N PHE A 72 8.93 -14.80 -7.47
CA PHE A 72 9.73 -13.74 -8.07
C PHE A 72 9.21 -13.27 -9.46
N SER A 73 8.23 -13.97 -10.05
CA SER A 73 7.77 -13.70 -11.42
C SER A 73 7.18 -12.28 -11.60
N PHE A 74 6.61 -11.72 -10.52
CA PHE A 74 6.07 -10.36 -10.52
C PHE A 74 7.17 -9.29 -10.63
N TYR A 75 8.29 -9.49 -9.94
CA TYR A 75 9.48 -8.64 -9.99
C TYR A 75 10.17 -8.72 -11.35
N LEU A 76 10.29 -9.93 -11.88
CA LEU A 76 10.86 -10.17 -13.20
C LEU A 76 10.08 -9.46 -14.33
N ARG A 77 8.74 -9.42 -14.24
CA ARG A 77 7.91 -8.68 -15.19
C ARG A 77 8.20 -7.18 -15.21
N HIS A 78 8.52 -6.60 -14.06
CA HIS A 78 8.82 -5.17 -13.93
C HIS A 78 10.33 -4.88 -14.12
N GLY A 79 11.17 -5.90 -14.28
CA GLY A 79 12.62 -5.75 -14.44
C GLY A 79 13.31 -5.15 -13.20
N SER A 80 12.69 -5.23 -12.02
CA SER A 80 13.19 -4.59 -10.80
C SER A 80 12.89 -5.46 -9.58
N THR A 81 13.82 -5.47 -8.63
CA THR A 81 13.66 -6.08 -7.29
C THR A 81 12.98 -5.15 -6.30
N CYS A 82 12.66 -3.92 -6.72
CA CYS A 82 11.97 -2.91 -5.95
C CYS A 82 10.76 -2.39 -6.75
N ILE A 83 9.58 -2.49 -6.18
CA ILE A 83 8.32 -2.09 -6.83
C ILE A 83 7.53 -1.18 -5.91
N GLY A 84 7.00 -0.09 -6.45
CA GLY A 84 6.12 0.84 -5.74
C GLY A 84 4.64 0.53 -5.98
N SER A 85 3.82 0.74 -4.98
CA SER A 85 2.35 0.67 -5.10
C SER A 85 1.69 1.70 -4.20
N VAL A 86 0.44 2.09 -4.48
CA VAL A 86 -0.32 2.95 -3.56
C VAL A 86 -1.48 2.18 -2.98
N LEU A 87 -1.65 2.22 -1.66
CA LEU A 87 -2.81 1.62 -1.01
C LEU A 87 -4.06 2.48 -1.21
N LEU A 88 -5.17 1.89 -1.66
CA LEU A 88 -6.41 2.61 -1.92
C LEU A 88 -6.99 3.24 -0.64
N SER A 89 -6.93 2.58 0.52
CA SER A 89 -7.56 3.10 1.74
C SER A 89 -6.91 4.39 2.24
N GLY A 90 -5.59 4.42 2.39
CA GLY A 90 -4.84 5.55 2.94
C GLY A 90 -4.09 6.41 1.92
N SER A 91 -4.04 5.99 0.65
CA SER A 91 -3.16 6.60 -0.36
C SER A 91 -1.68 6.60 0.04
N HIS A 92 -1.25 5.64 0.86
CA HIS A 92 0.15 5.55 1.28
C HIS A 92 0.99 4.89 0.17
N PRO A 93 2.11 5.52 -0.24
CA PRO A 93 3.07 4.87 -1.11
C PRO A 93 3.80 3.76 -0.33
N THR A 94 3.75 2.54 -0.86
CA THR A 94 4.39 1.36 -0.26
C THR A 94 5.39 0.78 -1.24
N LEU A 95 6.60 0.50 -0.75
CA LEU A 95 7.66 -0.16 -1.51
C LEU A 95 7.71 -1.64 -1.15
N TRP A 96 7.82 -2.48 -2.17
CA TRP A 96 7.93 -3.92 -2.08
C TRP A 96 9.31 -4.32 -2.55
N LEU A 97 10.04 -5.03 -1.69
CA LEU A 97 11.44 -5.36 -1.89
C LEU A 97 11.59 -6.88 -1.94
N ALA A 98 12.34 -7.35 -2.93
CA ALA A 98 12.75 -8.75 -3.03
C ALA A 98 14.28 -8.94 -2.95
N ASP A 99 15.05 -7.85 -3.06
CA ASP A 99 16.51 -7.90 -2.94
C ASP A 99 16.95 -7.95 -1.47
N ALA A 100 17.78 -8.93 -1.12
CA ALA A 100 18.21 -9.16 0.26
C ALA A 100 19.05 -8.00 0.81
N HIS A 101 19.86 -7.35 -0.03
CA HIS A 101 20.67 -6.21 0.39
C HIS A 101 19.78 -5.00 0.67
N ALA A 102 18.81 -4.70 -0.20
CA ALA A 102 17.81 -3.65 0.02
C ALA A 102 16.98 -3.91 1.28
N MET A 103 16.52 -5.14 1.49
CA MET A 103 15.80 -5.51 2.71
C MET A 103 16.66 -5.30 3.96
N LYS A 104 17.94 -5.69 3.92
CA LYS A 104 18.88 -5.46 5.01
C LYS A 104 19.02 -3.96 5.30
N THR A 105 19.26 -3.13 4.29
CA THR A 105 19.39 -1.67 4.45
C THR A 105 18.14 -1.05 5.06
N VAL A 106 16.95 -1.38 4.52
CA VAL A 106 15.67 -0.82 5.01
C VAL A 106 15.35 -1.29 6.43
N THR A 107 15.72 -2.51 6.77
CA THR A 107 15.50 -3.04 8.12
C THR A 107 16.53 -2.53 9.12
N SER A 108 17.78 -2.27 8.70
CA SER A 108 18.88 -1.83 9.57
C SER A 108 18.88 -0.34 9.88
N GLU A 109 18.26 0.51 9.04
CA GLU A 109 18.22 1.97 9.24
C GLU A 109 16.96 2.39 10.04
N PRO A 110 17.07 2.63 11.35
CA PRO A 110 15.92 3.05 12.15
C PRO A 110 15.50 4.48 11.79
N GLY A 111 14.19 4.69 11.61
CA GLY A 111 13.62 6.03 11.42
C GLY A 111 13.75 6.62 10.01
N LEU A 112 14.50 6.00 9.09
CA LEU A 112 14.52 6.44 7.69
C LEU A 112 13.29 5.97 6.92
N PHE A 113 12.81 4.75 7.23
CA PHE A 113 11.65 4.15 6.60
C PHE A 113 10.57 3.83 7.62
N GLN A 114 9.33 4.21 7.31
CA GLN A 114 8.18 3.77 8.08
C GLN A 114 7.94 2.29 7.77
N LYS A 115 8.10 1.45 8.81
CA LYS A 115 7.89 0.00 8.73
C LYS A 115 6.42 -0.30 9.03
N ASP A 116 5.86 -1.28 8.33
CA ASP A 116 4.51 -1.73 8.62
C ASP A 116 4.46 -2.57 9.91
N MET A 117 4.15 -1.90 11.02
CA MET A 117 4.08 -2.55 12.33
C MET A 117 3.03 -3.66 12.40
N GLU A 118 1.95 -3.59 11.61
CA GLU A 118 0.90 -4.61 11.60
C GLU A 118 1.45 -5.94 11.04
N ALA A 119 2.16 -5.90 9.91
CA ALA A 119 2.82 -7.07 9.33
C ALA A 119 3.86 -7.67 10.28
N TYR A 120 4.71 -6.83 10.88
CA TYR A 120 5.77 -7.30 11.76
C TYR A 120 5.24 -7.89 13.06
N LYS A 121 4.14 -7.34 13.60
CA LYS A 121 3.46 -7.90 14.78
C LYS A 121 2.78 -9.23 14.47
N ALA A 122 2.17 -9.38 13.29
CA ALA A 122 1.51 -10.63 12.90
C ALA A 122 2.52 -11.77 12.67
N LEU A 123 3.72 -11.45 12.18
CA LEU A 123 4.74 -12.45 11.83
C LEU A 123 5.77 -12.70 12.94
N ASP A 124 5.91 -11.80 13.92
CA ASP A 124 6.85 -11.84 15.06
C ASP A 124 8.30 -12.25 14.70
N ILE A 125 8.74 -11.92 13.48
CA ILE A 125 9.99 -12.46 12.89
C ILE A 125 11.24 -11.95 13.62
N TYR A 126 11.16 -10.75 14.21
CA TYR A 126 12.30 -10.05 14.81
C TYR A 126 12.27 -10.02 16.35
N GLY A 127 11.29 -10.68 16.98
CA GLY A 127 11.09 -10.68 18.43
C GLY A 127 10.77 -9.30 19.04
N LYS A 128 10.74 -9.22 20.37
CA LYS A 128 10.25 -8.07 21.15
C LYS A 128 10.98 -6.72 20.94
N SER A 129 12.10 -6.67 20.22
CA SER A 129 13.04 -5.53 20.31
C SER A 129 13.61 -5.00 18.98
N GLY A 130 13.13 -5.47 17.82
CA GLY A 130 13.77 -5.15 16.52
C GLY A 130 13.11 -4.06 15.66
N VAL A 131 11.89 -3.62 15.97
CA VAL A 131 11.10 -2.77 15.07
C VAL A 131 10.77 -1.45 15.73
N TYR A 132 11.44 -0.38 15.29
CA TYR A 132 11.18 0.99 15.70
C TYR A 132 10.85 1.84 14.47
N THR A 133 9.78 2.62 14.57
CA THR A 133 9.47 3.73 13.66
C THR A 133 9.61 5.02 14.44
N ARG A 134 10.38 6.00 13.94
CA ARG A 134 10.42 7.34 14.54
C ARG A 134 9.04 7.96 14.29
N ASN A 135 8.29 8.24 15.36
CA ASN A 135 7.03 8.98 15.26
C ASN A 135 7.36 10.46 15.08
N GLU A 136 6.64 11.17 14.20
CA GLU A 136 6.79 12.61 13.92
C GLU A 136 6.42 13.54 15.10
N ASN A 137 6.20 13.03 16.32
CA ASN A 137 5.69 13.81 17.46
C ASN A 137 6.72 14.06 18.59
N GLU A 138 8.03 14.00 18.29
CA GLU A 138 9.08 14.46 19.21
C GLU A 138 9.73 15.74 18.64
N THR A 139 9.00 16.86 18.74
CA THR A 139 9.54 18.22 18.72
C THR A 139 8.78 19.06 19.73
#